data_AF-A0A089WZV0-F1
#
_entry.id   AF-A0A089WZV0-F1
#
_cell.length_a   1.000
_cell.length_b   1.000
_cell.length_c   1.000
_cell.angle_alpha   90.00
_cell.angle_beta   90.00
_cell.angle_gamma   90.00
#
_symmetry.space_group_name_H-M   'P 1'
#
loop_
_entity.id
_entity.type
_entity.pdbx_description
1 polymer ?
#
loop_
_entity_poly.entity_id
_entity_poly.type
_entity_poly.pdbx_seq_one_letter_code
_entity_poly.pdbx_strand_id
1 'polypeptide(L)'
;MPGKAADFLRTTELDDAERAVLDQGATVRRGQGYTLRVSAVSAVHRQLLARCQPLDGGHGVPAVPAQRKARREYENRVSTITPIRP
;
A
#
# COMPACT_ATOMS: atom_id res chain seq x y z
N MET A 1 4.63 3.80 -0.29
CA MET A 1 3.39 3.19 -0.82
C MET A 1 2.88 4.02 -2.00
N PRO A 2 2.50 3.40 -3.12
CA PRO A 2 1.92 4.11 -4.27
C PRO A 2 0.54 4.71 -3.97
N GLY A 3 0.22 5.86 -4.57
CA GLY A 3 -0.99 6.62 -4.26
C GLY A 3 -2.29 5.84 -4.41
N LYS A 4 -2.43 5.03 -5.46
CA LYS A 4 -3.64 4.19 -5.64
C LYS A 4 -3.84 3.14 -4.55
N ALA A 5 -2.75 2.60 -3.99
CA ALA A 5 -2.83 1.69 -2.84
C ALA A 5 -3.20 2.46 -1.55
N ALA A 6 -2.62 3.66 -1.37
CA ALA A 6 -2.96 4.53 -0.25
C ALA A 6 -4.42 4.98 -0.27
N ASP A 7 -4.93 5.37 -1.44
CA ASP A 7 -6.34 5.76 -1.64
C ASP A 7 -7.28 4.60 -1.26
N PHE A 8 -6.98 3.39 -1.70
CA PHE A 8 -7.75 2.19 -1.37
C PHE A 8 -7.75 1.88 0.12
N LEU A 9 -6.58 1.98 0.77
CA LEU A 9 -6.45 1.68 2.20
C LEU A 9 -7.20 2.71 3.06
N ARG A 10 -7.27 3.98 2.63
CA ARG A 10 -8.08 5.01 3.32
C ARG A 10 -9.58 4.73 3.30
N THR A 11 -10.07 3.99 2.31
CA THR A 11 -11.47 3.57 2.22
C THR A 11 -11.72 2.17 2.79
N THR A 12 -10.67 1.47 3.22
CA THR A 12 -10.76 0.12 3.79
C THR A 12 -10.87 0.21 5.30
N GLU A 13 -11.57 -0.74 5.92
CA GLU A 13 -11.57 -0.88 7.36
C GLU A 13 -10.22 -1.42 7.85
N LEU A 14 -9.50 -0.59 8.59
CA LEU A 14 -8.18 -0.84 9.14
C LEU A 14 -8.21 -0.82 10.65
N ASP A 15 -7.27 -1.55 11.26
CA ASP A 15 -7.01 -1.42 12.69
C ASP A 15 -6.36 -0.06 13.04
N ASP A 16 -6.25 0.24 14.32
CA ASP A 16 -5.74 1.53 14.80
C ASP A 16 -4.26 1.76 14.44
N ALA A 17 -3.45 0.70 14.39
CA ALA A 17 -2.04 0.80 14.06
C ALA A 17 -1.84 1.06 12.56
N GLU A 18 -2.56 0.34 11.70
CA GLU A 18 -2.62 0.53 10.25
C GLU A 18 -3.09 1.95 9.91
N ARG A 19 -4.16 2.43 10.57
CA ARG A 19 -4.71 3.78 10.36
C ARG A 19 -3.74 4.86 10.82
N ALA A 20 -3.19 4.76 12.04
CA ALA A 20 -2.22 5.73 12.56
C ALA A 20 -0.99 5.86 11.66
N VAL A 21 -0.52 4.76 11.09
CA VAL A 21 0.59 4.77 10.13
C VAL A 21 0.23 5.57 8.87
N LEU A 22 -0.95 5.36 8.29
CA LEU A 22 -1.38 6.11 7.11
C LEU A 22 -1.56 7.60 7.39
N ASP A 23 -2.07 7.96 8.57
CA ASP A 23 -2.30 9.35 8.99
C ASP A 23 -0.99 10.09 9.23
N GLN A 24 0.02 9.41 9.77
CA GLN A 24 1.39 9.94 9.90
C GLN A 24 2.15 9.98 8.56
N GLY A 25 1.58 9.42 7.49
CA GLY A 25 2.19 9.33 6.19
C GLY A 25 2.33 10.68 5.49
N ALA A 26 3.51 10.96 4.94
CA ALA A 26 3.76 12.16 4.15
C ALA A 26 3.47 11.93 2.66
N THR A 27 2.60 12.74 2.07
CA THR A 27 2.29 12.67 0.64
C THR A 27 3.39 13.35 -0.18
N VAL A 28 4.03 12.61 -1.08
CA VAL A 28 5.04 13.11 -2.01
C VAL A 28 4.45 13.12 -3.42
N ARG A 29 4.29 14.29 -4.03
CA ARG A 29 3.78 14.44 -5.40
C ARG A 29 4.93 14.32 -6.41
N ARG A 30 4.71 13.51 -7.45
CA ARG A 30 5.64 13.32 -8.58
C ARG A 30 4.80 13.18 -9.86
N GLY A 31 4.74 14.25 -10.65
CA GLY A 31 3.91 14.30 -11.87
C GLY A 31 2.42 14.13 -11.57
N GLN A 32 1.70 13.37 -12.40
CA GLN A 32 0.26 13.11 -12.27
C GLN A 32 -0.11 12.25 -11.05
N GLY A 33 0.87 11.62 -10.40
CA GLY A 33 0.68 10.71 -9.29
C GLY A 33 1.31 11.19 -7.98
N TYR A 34 1.07 10.42 -6.93
CA TYR A 34 1.74 10.62 -5.65
C TYR A 34 2.17 9.29 -5.06
N THR A 35 3.14 9.35 -4.16
CA THR A 35 3.54 8.25 -3.27
C THR A 35 3.29 8.72 -1.84
N LEU A 36 2.67 7.87 -1.03
CA LEU A 36 2.61 8.06 0.42
C LEU A 36 3.89 7.48 1.03
N ARG A 37 4.69 8.32 1.68
CA ARG A 37 5.84 7.90 2.48
C ARG A 37 5.35 7.60 3.88
N VAL A 38 5.41 6.34 4.26
CA VAL A 38 4.97 5.83 5.56
C VAL A 38 6.16 5.21 6.25
N SER A 39 6.30 5.47 7.55
CA SER A 39 7.34 4.88 8.39
C SER A 39 6.67 3.93 9.37
N ALA A 40 6.83 2.63 9.16
CA ALA A 40 6.26 1.60 10.01
C ALA A 40 7.18 0.39 10.07
N VAL A 41 7.00 -0.45 11.08
CA VAL A 41 7.69 -1.74 11.16
C VAL A 41 7.26 -2.65 10.01
N SER A 42 8.15 -3.58 9.59
CA SER A 42 7.89 -4.46 8.45
C SER A 42 6.61 -5.29 8.59
N ALA A 43 6.20 -5.63 9.82
CA ALA A 43 4.95 -6.34 10.09
C ALA A 43 3.72 -5.54 9.62
N VAL A 44 3.64 -4.25 9.97
CA VAL A 44 2.54 -3.37 9.57
C VAL A 44 2.55 -3.13 8.06
N HIS A 45 3.74 -3.01 7.46
CA HIS A 45 3.87 -2.96 5.99
C HIS A 45 3.29 -4.19 5.29
N ARG A 46 3.49 -5.39 5.86
CA ARG A 46 2.93 -6.64 5.32
C ARG A 46 1.41 -6.71 5.51
N GLN A 47 0.89 -6.26 6.65
CA GLN A 47 -0.55 -6.20 6.90
C GLN A 47 -1.24 -5.27 5.89
N LEU A 48 -0.75 -4.04 5.74
CA LEU A 48 -1.26 -3.10 4.73
C LEU A 48 -1.17 -3.66 3.30
N LEU A 49 -0.12 -4.42 2.98
CA LEU A 49 0.01 -5.07 1.68
C LEU A 49 -1.03 -6.19 1.48
N ALA A 50 -1.32 -6.98 2.52
CA ALA A 50 -2.35 -8.00 2.49
C ALA A 50 -3.75 -7.40 2.31
N ARG A 51 -4.04 -6.28 2.99
CA ARG A 51 -5.29 -5.51 2.80
C ARG A 51 -5.46 -5.05 1.34
N CYS A 52 -4.37 -4.76 0.64
CA CYS A 52 -4.41 -4.39 -0.79
C CYS A 52 -4.69 -5.57 -1.75
N GLN A 53 -4.84 -6.80 -1.28
CA GLN A 53 -5.10 -7.97 -2.15
C GLN A 53 -6.29 -7.79 -3.12
N PRO A 54 -7.43 -7.18 -2.75
CA PRO A 54 -8.56 -6.98 -3.66
C PRO A 54 -8.23 -6.11 -4.89
N LEU A 55 -7.14 -5.32 -4.85
CA LEU A 55 -6.68 -4.52 -5.99
C LEU A 55 -6.20 -5.38 -7.18
N ASP A 56 -5.89 -6.66 -6.95
CA ASP A 56 -5.56 -7.61 -8.01
C ASP A 56 -6.76 -8.10 -8.82
N GLY A 57 -7.97 -7.74 -8.38
CA GLY A 57 -9.22 -8.28 -8.89
C GLY A 57 -9.70 -9.47 -8.08
N GLY A 58 -11.02 -9.62 -7.99
CA GLY A 58 -11.68 -10.70 -7.26
C GLY A 58 -13.19 -10.59 -7.39
N HIS A 59 -13.92 -11.67 -7.03
CA HIS A 59 -15.38 -11.75 -6.87
C HIS A 59 -16.20 -10.90 -7.86
N GLY A 60 -15.95 -11.03 -9.17
CA GLY A 60 -16.72 -10.35 -10.21
C GLY A 60 -16.37 -8.88 -10.47
N VAL A 61 -15.38 -8.31 -9.77
CA VAL A 61 -14.89 -6.95 -10.03
C VAL A 61 -13.60 -7.03 -10.88
N PRO A 62 -13.60 -6.43 -12.09
CA PRO A 62 -12.41 -6.44 -12.94
C PRO A 62 -11.29 -5.62 -12.30
N ALA A 63 -10.10 -6.19 -12.29
CA ALA A 63 -8.91 -5.51 -11.78
C ALA A 63 -8.55 -4.30 -12.66
N VAL A 64 -8.48 -3.11 -12.08
CA VAL A 64 -8.02 -1.92 -12.81
C VAL A 64 -6.49 -2.00 -12.98
N PRO A 65 -5.94 -1.86 -14.21
CA PRO A 65 -4.50 -2.01 -14.45
C PRO A 65 -3.63 -1.11 -13.54
N ALA A 66 -4.06 0.12 -13.30
CA ALA A 66 -3.36 1.07 -12.42
C ALA A 66 -3.34 0.61 -10.95
N GLN A 67 -4.40 -0.04 -10.48
CA GLN A 67 -4.49 -0.57 -9.11
C GLN A 67 -3.57 -1.79 -8.93
N ARG A 68 -3.57 -2.72 -9.88
CA ARG A 68 -2.64 -3.86 -9.89
C ARG A 68 -1.19 -3.41 -9.87
N LYS A 69 -0.84 -2.45 -10.72
CA LYS A 69 0.50 -1.86 -10.74
C LYS A 69 0.89 -1.27 -9.39
N ALA A 70 -0.03 -0.52 -8.76
CA ALA A 70 0.21 0.07 -7.45
C ALA A 70 0.41 -0.98 -6.34
N ARG A 71 -0.34 -2.08 -6.35
CA ARG A 71 -0.11 -3.18 -5.40
C ARG A 71 1.26 -3.82 -5.61
N ARG A 72 1.61 -4.15 -6.85
CA ARG A 72 2.92 -4.72 -7.21
C ARG A 72 4.08 -3.83 -6.82
N GLU A 73 3.96 -2.53 -7.07
CA GLU A 73 5.00 -1.58 -6.68
C GLU A 73 5.10 -1.44 -5.16
N TYR A 74 3.98 -1.56 -4.43
CA TYR A 74 4.04 -1.59 -2.97
C TYR A 74 4.73 -2.85 -2.45
N GLU A 75 4.34 -4.02 -2.97
CA GLU A 75 4.97 -5.31 -2.69
C GLU A 75 6.48 -5.25 -2.88
N ASN A 76 6.94 -4.79 -4.05
CA ASN A 76 8.37 -4.65 -4.35
C ASN A 76 9.08 -3.76 -3.31
N ARG A 77 8.49 -2.62 -2.94
CA ARG A 77 9.07 -1.72 -1.93
C ARG A 77 9.12 -2.38 -0.55
N VAL A 78 8.07 -3.08 -0.12
CA VAL A 78 8.07 -3.81 1.16
C VAL A 78 9.14 -4.89 1.19
N SER A 79 9.31 -5.63 0.09
CA SER A 79 10.37 -6.63 -0.06
C SER A 79 11.77 -6.03 0.01
N THR A 80 11.99 -4.80 -0.50
CA THR A 80 13.28 -4.10 -0.37
C THR A 80 13.54 -3.48 1.01
N ILE A 81 12.49 -3.11 1.75
CA ILE A 81 12.57 -2.51 3.09
C ILE A 81 12.73 -3.59 4.17
N THR A 82 12.22 -4.79 3.91
CA THR A 82 12.49 -5.93 4.78
C THR A 82 13.94 -6.35 4.55
N PRO A 83 14.85 -6.24 5.53
CA PRO A 83 16.19 -6.78 5.35
C PRO A 83 16.03 -8.28 5.08
N ILE A 84 16.57 -8.72 3.94
CA ILE A 84 16.84 -10.13 3.70
C ILE A 84 17.75 -10.53 4.87
N ARG A 85 17.23 -11.32 5.81
CA ARG A 85 18.07 -11.88 6.86
C ARG A 85 18.93 -12.96 6.18
N PRO A 86 20.27 -12.87 6.27
CA PRO A 86 21.16 -13.92 5.74
C PRO A 86 20.96 -15.25 6.46
#